data_AF-A0A9X8E530-F1
#
_entry.id   AF-A0A9X8E530-F1
#
_cell.length_a   1.000
_cell.length_b   1.000
_cell.length_c   1.000
_cell.angle_alpha   90.00
_cell.angle_beta   90.00
_cell.angle_gamma   90.00
#
_symmetry.space_group_name_H-M   'P 1'
#
loop_
_entity.id
_entity.type
_entity.pdbx_description
1 polymer ?
#
loop_
_entity_poly.entity_id
_entity_poly.type
_entity_poly.pdbx_seq_one_letter_code
_entity_poly.pdbx_strand_id
1 'polypeptide(L)'
;MPTLQIGGIPVSFPFTPYDSQVVYMEKVIQSLEFKQNALLESPTGTGKTLCLLCATLAWRLHRLKQLRAASNKPKVQYETTTSRPDDTDDNDDQGVADKLPKIIYASRTHSQLKQVVKELKQTAYKPKVAILGSREHLCVHPEVSQMRGTQQNHTCRQAVRAQQCTYKAGYDRQAKSKRHAAALPILDIEELVTTMKGREVCPFYLSRDMLVAADLVFMPYNYLIEPFVRNSLGVTLENAVLIFDEAHNVVRLL
;
A
#
# COMPACT_ATOMS: atom_id res chain seq x y z
N MET A 1 8.61 -20.64 -6.67
CA MET A 1 9.16 -19.26 -6.76
C MET A 1 10.62 -19.30 -6.36
N PRO A 2 11.58 -19.11 -7.29
CA PRO A 2 12.99 -19.00 -6.95
C PRO A 2 13.27 -17.79 -6.06
N THR A 3 14.36 -17.86 -5.29
CA THR A 3 14.92 -16.71 -4.57
C THR A 3 16.29 -16.41 -5.14
N LEU A 4 16.48 -15.19 -5.62
CA LEU A 4 17.73 -14.71 -6.21
C LEU A 4 18.41 -13.73 -5.25
N GLN A 5 19.74 -13.75 -5.20
CA GLN A 5 20.50 -12.72 -4.49
C GLN A 5 20.78 -11.56 -5.46
N ILE A 6 20.14 -10.42 -5.25
CA ILE A 6 20.26 -9.24 -6.12
C ILE A 6 20.69 -8.06 -5.24
N GLY A 7 21.85 -7.47 -5.50
CA GLY A 7 22.39 -6.38 -4.67
C GLY A 7 22.54 -6.76 -3.18
N GLY A 8 22.82 -8.02 -2.88
CA GLY A 8 22.91 -8.53 -1.50
C GLY A 8 21.55 -8.79 -0.81
N ILE A 9 20.44 -8.63 -1.54
CA ILE A 9 19.09 -8.80 -1.01
C ILE A 9 18.46 -10.07 -1.61
N PRO A 10 17.85 -10.94 -0.79
CA PRO A 10 17.11 -12.10 -1.28
C PRO A 10 15.77 -11.66 -1.88
N VAL A 11 15.62 -11.78 -3.19
CA VAL A 11 14.41 -11.46 -3.96
C VAL A 11 13.72 -12.75 -4.36
N SER A 12 12.54 -13.01 -3.78
CA SER A 12 11.63 -14.04 -4.28
C SER A 12 10.93 -13.55 -5.55
N PHE A 13 11.02 -14.33 -6.63
CA PHE A 13 10.41 -14.01 -7.93
C PHE A 13 9.44 -15.13 -8.34
N PRO A 14 8.32 -14.83 -9.03
CA PRO A 14 7.31 -15.85 -9.34
C PRO A 14 7.82 -17.00 -10.21
N PHE A 15 8.75 -16.72 -11.12
CA PHE A 15 9.39 -17.65 -12.06
C PHE A 15 10.90 -17.39 -12.14
N THR A 16 11.64 -18.14 -12.95
CA THR A 16 13.07 -17.85 -13.19
C THR A 16 13.18 -16.58 -14.05
N PRO A 17 13.73 -15.48 -13.53
CA PRO A 17 13.78 -14.22 -14.27
C PRO A 17 14.76 -14.29 -15.44
N TYR A 18 14.50 -13.49 -16.48
CA TYR A 18 15.46 -13.22 -17.55
C TYR A 18 16.60 -12.32 -17.03
N ASP A 19 17.76 -12.36 -17.69
CA ASP A 19 18.92 -11.52 -17.31
C ASP A 19 18.56 -10.03 -17.27
N SER A 20 17.77 -9.56 -18.24
CA SER A 20 17.29 -8.18 -18.27
C SER A 20 16.42 -7.81 -17.07
N GLN A 21 15.63 -8.76 -16.55
CA GLN A 21 14.83 -8.57 -15.34
C GLN A 21 15.71 -8.54 -14.09
N VAL A 22 16.77 -9.36 -14.04
CA VAL A 22 17.76 -9.32 -12.95
C VAL A 22 18.46 -7.96 -12.90
N VAL A 23 18.95 -7.47 -14.04
CA VAL A 23 19.56 -6.13 -14.15
C VAL A 23 18.56 -5.04 -13.75
N TYR A 24 17.31 -5.13 -14.19
CA TYR A 24 16.28 -4.16 -13.81
C TYR A 24 16.05 -4.14 -12.29
N MET A 25 15.88 -5.30 -11.67
CA MET A 25 15.70 -5.43 -10.22
C MET A 25 16.92 -4.92 -9.44
N GLU A 26 18.14 -5.16 -9.93
CA GLU A 26 19.37 -4.64 -9.34
C GLU A 26 19.39 -3.11 -9.34
N LYS A 27 19.00 -2.47 -10.44
CA LYS A 27 18.92 -1.01 -10.54
C LYS A 27 17.84 -0.43 -9.62
N VAL A 28 16.70 -1.10 -9.46
CA VAL A 28 15.69 -0.74 -8.45
C VAL A 28 16.31 -0.78 -7.05
N ILE A 29 16.93 -1.89 -6.67
CA ILE A 29 17.51 -2.07 -5.33
C ILE A 29 18.61 -1.05 -5.04
N GLN A 30 19.54 -0.82 -5.99
CA GLN A 30 20.58 0.20 -5.84
C GLN A 30 19.98 1.59 -5.59
N SER A 31 18.96 1.96 -6.37
CA SER A 31 18.34 3.29 -6.25
C SER A 31 17.66 3.47 -4.88
N LEU A 32 17.03 2.41 -4.36
CA LEU A 32 16.41 2.41 -3.03
C LEU A 32 17.44 2.50 -1.90
N GLU A 33 18.53 1.72 -1.98
CA GLU A 33 19.63 1.74 -1.00
C GLU A 33 20.32 3.10 -0.93
N PHE A 34 20.64 3.69 -2.09
CA PHE A 34 21.31 4.98 -2.19
C PHE A 34 20.37 6.20 -2.09
N LYS A 35 19.06 5.97 -1.91
CA LYS A 35 18.02 7.02 -1.83
C LYS A 35 18.03 7.97 -3.04
N GLN A 36 18.14 7.38 -4.24
CA GLN A 36 18.21 8.11 -5.51
C GLN A 36 16.92 7.99 -6.32
N ASN A 37 16.69 8.97 -7.19
CA ASN A 37 15.67 8.86 -8.23
C ASN A 37 16.19 8.02 -9.38
N ALA A 38 15.34 7.17 -9.95
CA ALA A 38 15.69 6.31 -11.08
C ALA A 38 14.66 6.42 -12.20
N LEU A 39 15.15 6.65 -13.42
CA LEU A 39 14.36 6.51 -14.65
C LEU A 39 14.75 5.18 -15.29
N LEU A 40 13.85 4.20 -15.21
CA LEU A 40 14.12 2.83 -15.63
C LEU A 40 13.29 2.45 -16.86
N GLU A 41 13.95 2.39 -18.01
CA GLU A 41 13.33 1.97 -19.26
C GLU A 41 13.55 0.47 -19.51
N SER A 42 12.53 -0.20 -20.04
CA SER A 42 12.62 -1.56 -20.55
C SER A 42 11.48 -1.78 -21.56
N PRO A 43 11.65 -2.63 -22.60
CA PRO A 43 10.62 -2.90 -23.59
C PRO A 43 9.28 -3.35 -22.98
N THR A 44 8.18 -3.22 -23.71
CA THR A 44 6.88 -3.75 -23.29
C THR A 44 6.91 -5.27 -23.22
N GLY A 45 6.18 -5.87 -22.27
CA GLY A 45 6.09 -7.33 -22.13
C GLY A 45 7.25 -8.00 -21.38
N THR A 46 8.24 -7.25 -20.90
CA THR A 46 9.40 -7.78 -20.15
C THR A 46 9.13 -7.99 -18.66
N GLY A 47 7.90 -7.77 -18.18
CA GLY A 47 7.55 -7.93 -16.77
C GLY A 47 8.11 -6.84 -15.84
N LYS A 48 8.21 -5.59 -16.32
CA LYS A 48 8.65 -4.41 -15.53
C LYS A 48 7.92 -4.30 -14.19
N THR A 49 6.59 -4.43 -14.22
CA THR A 49 5.72 -4.33 -13.05
C THR A 49 6.08 -5.36 -11.97
N LEU A 50 6.22 -6.63 -12.34
CA LEU A 50 6.72 -7.67 -11.43
C LEU A 50 8.13 -7.38 -10.90
N CYS A 51 9.06 -6.91 -11.75
CA CYS A 51 10.41 -6.55 -11.32
C CYS A 51 10.38 -5.43 -10.27
N LEU A 52 9.61 -4.37 -10.52
CA LEU A 52 9.42 -3.24 -9.60
C LEU A 52 8.83 -3.72 -8.27
N LEU A 53 7.74 -4.49 -8.29
CA LEU A 53 7.09 -5.00 -7.09
C LEU A 53 8.02 -5.90 -6.28
N CYS A 54 8.61 -6.92 -6.90
CA CYS A 54 9.45 -7.90 -6.22
C CYS A 54 10.71 -7.25 -5.63
N ALA A 55 11.42 -6.43 -6.39
CA ALA A 55 12.63 -5.76 -5.91
C ALA A 55 12.33 -4.82 -4.74
N THR A 56 11.29 -3.98 -4.86
CA THR A 56 10.93 -2.99 -3.83
C THR A 56 10.44 -3.68 -2.55
N LEU A 57 9.59 -4.70 -2.67
CA LEU A 57 9.06 -5.44 -1.52
C LEU A 57 10.13 -6.29 -0.84
N ALA A 58 11.03 -6.91 -1.61
CA ALA A 58 12.20 -7.62 -1.07
C ALA A 58 13.09 -6.69 -0.26
N TRP A 59 13.41 -5.52 -0.84
CA TRP A 59 14.21 -4.49 -0.18
C TRP A 59 13.59 -4.03 1.13
N ARG A 60 12.30 -3.69 1.12
CA ARG A 60 11.59 -3.24 2.33
C ARG A 60 11.53 -4.35 3.39
N LEU A 61 11.29 -5.59 2.99
CA LEU A 61 11.30 -6.75 3.89
C LEU A 61 12.70 -7.00 4.49
N HIS A 62 13.76 -6.85 3.69
CA HIS A 62 15.13 -6.98 4.16
C HIS A 62 15.47 -5.91 5.20
N ARG A 63 15.07 -4.66 4.95
CA ARG A 63 15.22 -3.55 5.90
C ARG A 63 14.45 -3.79 7.20
N LEU A 64 13.23 -4.35 7.14
CA LEU A 64 12.47 -4.75 8.32
C LEU A 64 13.25 -5.76 9.17
N LYS A 65 13.82 -6.79 8.54
CA LYS A 65 14.64 -7.80 9.23
C LYS A 65 15.88 -7.19 9.87
N GLN A 66 16.56 -6.27 9.19
CA GLN A 66 17.72 -5.57 9.75
C GLN A 66 17.35 -4.73 10.98
N LEU A 67 16.23 -3.97 10.92
CA LEU A 67 15.76 -3.14 12.04
C LEU A 67 15.37 -3.99 13.24
N ARG A 68 14.69 -5.13 13.03
CA ARG A 68 14.36 -6.09 14.10
C ARG A 68 15.62 -6.72 14.70
N ALA A 69 16.58 -7.12 13.88
CA ALA A 69 17.85 -7.67 14.35
C ALA A 69 18.69 -6.65 15.15
N ALA A 70 18.64 -5.37 14.77
CA ALA A 70 19.31 -4.30 15.51
C ALA A 70 18.63 -4.00 16.86
N SER A 71 17.30 -4.14 16.93
CA SER A 71 16.52 -3.90 18.15
C SER A 71 16.69 -5.03 19.17
N ASN A 72 16.86 -6.28 18.71
CA ASN A 72 17.08 -7.47 19.54
C ASN A 72 18.54 -7.68 20.02
N LYS A 73 19.46 -6.74 19.83
CA LYS A 73 20.80 -6.85 20.45
C LYS A 73 20.67 -6.75 21.97
N PRO A 74 21.29 -7.67 22.75
CA PRO A 74 21.18 -7.64 24.21
C PRO A 74 21.71 -6.31 24.73
N LYS A 75 20.83 -5.50 25.34
CA LYS A 75 21.26 -4.36 26.15
C LYS A 75 22.07 -4.93 27.31
N VAL A 76 23.34 -4.53 27.43
CA VAL A 76 24.18 -4.86 28.58
C VAL A 76 23.43 -4.40 29.83
N GLN A 77 22.93 -5.35 30.61
CA GLN A 77 22.20 -5.09 31.85
C GLN A 77 23.20 -4.55 32.88
N TYR A 78 23.06 -3.28 33.25
CA TYR A 78 23.40 -2.87 34.61
C TYR A 78 22.23 -3.31 35.49
N GLU A 79 22.50 -4.19 36.45
CA GLU A 79 21.54 -4.70 37.42
C GLU A 79 20.99 -3.56 38.27
N THR A 80 19.68 -3.32 38.22
CA THR A 80 18.92 -2.94 39.41
C THR A 80 17.51 -3.51 39.29
N THR A 81 17.02 -3.98 40.42
CA THR A 81 16.01 -5.02 40.64
C THR A 81 14.56 -4.63 40.36
N THR A 82 13.78 -5.68 40.02
CA THR A 82 12.32 -5.85 40.21
C THR A 82 11.34 -5.03 39.37
N SER A 83 10.87 -5.60 38.25
CA SER A 83 9.45 -5.52 37.83
C SER A 83 9.10 -6.60 36.79
N ARG A 84 7.82 -6.99 36.80
CA ARG A 84 7.18 -8.21 36.27
C ARG A 84 7.22 -8.34 34.73
N PRO A 85 7.14 -9.56 34.17
CA PRO A 85 7.00 -9.77 32.73
C PRO A 85 5.51 -9.86 32.36
N ASP A 86 4.92 -8.77 31.88
CA ASP A 86 3.71 -8.80 31.03
C ASP A 86 3.52 -7.42 30.38
N ASP A 87 3.13 -7.40 29.09
CA ASP A 87 2.76 -6.23 28.25
C ASP A 87 3.86 -5.38 27.56
N THR A 88 4.77 -5.93 26.74
CA THR A 88 5.66 -5.08 25.88
C THR A 88 5.87 -5.44 24.40
N ASP A 89 5.25 -6.48 23.82
CA ASP A 89 5.57 -6.83 22.42
C ASP A 89 4.92 -5.94 21.35
N ASP A 90 3.76 -5.32 21.60
CA ASP A 90 3.05 -4.52 20.59
C ASP A 90 3.69 -3.13 20.35
N ASN A 91 4.34 -2.54 21.36
CA ASN A 91 4.91 -1.19 21.25
C ASN A 91 6.22 -1.16 20.47
N ASP A 92 7.02 -2.23 20.53
CA ASP A 92 8.32 -2.29 19.87
C ASP A 92 8.16 -2.55 18.35
N ASP A 93 7.17 -3.37 17.95
CA ASP A 93 6.91 -3.65 16.53
C ASP A 93 6.31 -2.44 15.80
N GLN A 94 5.51 -1.62 16.49
CA GLN A 94 4.97 -0.37 15.95
C GLN A 94 6.08 0.67 15.71
N GLY A 95 7.04 0.81 16.64
CA GLY A 95 8.18 1.71 16.49
C GLY A 95 9.17 1.30 15.39
N VAL A 96 9.24 0.01 15.05
CA VAL A 96 10.00 -0.50 13.89
C VAL A 96 9.26 -0.20 12.58
N ALA A 97 7.93 -0.36 12.54
CA ALA A 97 7.13 -0.09 11.36
C ALA A 97 7.21 1.38 10.92
N ASP A 98 7.25 2.32 11.87
CA ASP A 98 7.34 3.76 11.58
C ASP A 98 8.68 4.15 10.93
N LYS A 99 9.73 3.35 11.13
CA LYS A 99 11.05 3.55 10.50
C LYS A 99 11.12 3.02 9.08
N LEU A 100 10.15 2.21 8.65
CA LEU A 100 10.11 1.64 7.31
C LEU A 100 9.41 2.57 6.34
N PRO A 101 9.97 2.74 5.13
CA PRO A 101 9.33 3.60 4.17
C PRO A 101 8.02 3.01 3.65
N LYS A 102 7.01 3.85 3.45
CA LYS A 102 5.75 3.46 2.82
C LYS A 102 5.95 3.43 1.30
N ILE A 103 5.52 2.34 0.64
CA ILE A 103 5.60 2.25 -0.83
C ILE A 103 4.32 2.81 -1.41
N ILE A 104 4.42 3.82 -2.26
CA ILE A 104 3.29 4.39 -2.99
C ILE A 104 3.46 4.05 -4.47
N TYR A 105 2.58 3.20 -4.96
CA TYR A 105 2.53 2.79 -6.36
C TYR A 105 1.43 3.55 -7.06
N ALA A 106 1.83 4.50 -7.91
CA ALA A 106 0.93 5.34 -8.65
C ALA A 106 0.88 4.91 -10.12
N SER A 107 -0.34 4.87 -10.67
CA SER A 107 -0.57 4.62 -12.09
C SER A 107 -1.64 5.57 -12.63
N ARG A 108 -1.80 5.63 -13.95
CA ARG A 108 -2.75 6.55 -14.59
C ARG A 108 -4.21 6.14 -14.37
N THR A 109 -4.49 4.85 -14.36
CA THR A 109 -5.88 4.33 -14.32
C THR A 109 -6.05 3.23 -13.28
N HIS A 110 -7.28 3.08 -12.78
CA HIS A 110 -7.61 1.97 -11.88
C HIS A 110 -7.50 0.59 -12.55
N SER A 111 -7.71 0.50 -13.87
CA SER A 111 -7.52 -0.74 -14.62
C SER A 111 -6.06 -1.20 -14.63
N GLN A 112 -5.11 -0.26 -14.74
CA GLN A 112 -3.68 -0.58 -14.59
C GLN A 112 -3.37 -1.03 -13.17
N LEU A 113 -3.87 -0.33 -12.15
CA LEU A 113 -3.69 -0.75 -10.75
C LEU A 113 -4.26 -2.15 -10.50
N LYS A 114 -5.41 -2.49 -11.10
CA LYS A 114 -6.00 -3.84 -11.03
C LYS A 114 -5.04 -4.90 -11.58
N GLN A 115 -4.38 -4.62 -12.71
CA GLN A 115 -3.36 -5.51 -13.27
C GLN A 115 -2.18 -5.67 -12.32
N VAL A 116 -1.67 -4.57 -11.75
CA VAL A 116 -0.57 -4.59 -10.78
C VAL A 116 -0.93 -5.41 -9.53
N VAL A 117 -2.16 -5.28 -9.02
CA VAL A 117 -2.67 -6.08 -7.89
C VAL A 117 -2.73 -7.57 -8.26
N LYS A 118 -3.15 -7.92 -9.48
CA LYS A 118 -3.15 -9.30 -9.98
C LYS A 118 -1.74 -9.88 -10.02
N GLU A 119 -0.77 -9.10 -10.49
CA GLU A 119 0.65 -9.50 -10.50
C GLU A 119 1.20 -9.65 -9.08
N LEU A 120 0.89 -8.71 -8.16
CA LEU A 120 1.28 -8.80 -6.75
C LEU A 120 0.79 -10.10 -6.10
N LYS A 121 -0.46 -10.51 -6.38
CA LYS A 121 -1.03 -11.76 -5.87
C LYS A 121 -0.26 -13.01 -6.33
N GLN A 122 0.42 -12.95 -7.46
CA GLN A 122 1.26 -14.03 -8.00
C GLN A 122 2.66 -14.08 -7.37
N THR A 123 2.97 -13.19 -6.43
CA THR A 123 4.25 -13.17 -5.72
C THR A 123 4.16 -13.83 -4.34
N ALA A 124 5.32 -14.14 -3.74
CA ALA A 124 5.40 -14.61 -2.37
C ALA A 124 5.17 -13.49 -1.33
N TYR A 125 5.15 -12.22 -1.75
CA TYR A 125 5.03 -11.08 -0.83
C TYR A 125 3.57 -10.88 -0.40
N LYS A 126 3.38 -10.56 0.88
CA LYS A 126 2.08 -10.28 1.51
C LYS A 126 2.12 -8.96 2.28
N PRO A 127 2.38 -7.81 1.61
CA PRO A 127 2.33 -6.51 2.27
C PRO A 127 0.90 -6.19 2.72
N LYS A 128 0.76 -5.34 3.74
CA LYS A 128 -0.50 -4.65 4.04
C LYS A 128 -0.78 -3.67 2.89
N VAL A 129 -1.84 -3.91 2.12
CA VAL A 129 -2.17 -3.10 0.94
C VAL A 129 -3.32 -2.15 1.25
N ALA A 130 -3.22 -0.90 0.81
CA ALA A 130 -4.37 -0.01 0.64
C ALA A 130 -4.53 0.36 -0.82
N ILE A 131 -5.76 0.33 -1.33
CA ILE A 131 -6.07 0.82 -2.67
C ILE A 131 -7.02 2.01 -2.57
N LEU A 132 -6.56 3.17 -3.01
CA LEU A 132 -7.32 4.41 -2.97
C LEU A 132 -8.06 4.62 -4.28
N GLY A 133 -9.27 5.17 -4.18
CA GLY A 133 -10.09 5.52 -5.32
C GLY A 133 -11.16 6.53 -4.96
N SER A 134 -11.81 7.07 -5.97
CA SER A 134 -12.91 8.02 -5.80
C SER A 134 -14.18 7.29 -5.31
N ARG A 135 -15.19 8.06 -4.92
CA ARG A 135 -16.52 7.50 -4.62
C ARG A 135 -17.16 6.86 -5.86
N GLU A 136 -16.78 7.26 -7.07
CA GLU A 136 -17.31 6.69 -8.31
C GLU A 136 -16.91 5.22 -8.46
N HIS A 137 -15.74 4.85 -7.92
CA HIS A 137 -15.23 3.48 -7.96
C HIS A 137 -15.54 2.67 -6.71
N LEU A 138 -15.74 3.32 -5.56
CA LEU A 138 -15.84 2.64 -4.25
C LEU A 138 -17.23 2.73 -3.59
N CYS A 139 -18.15 3.55 -4.09
CA CYS A 139 -19.47 3.70 -3.47
C CYS A 139 -20.38 2.52 -3.80
N VAL A 140 -20.95 1.90 -2.76
CA VAL A 140 -21.89 0.77 -2.85
C VAL A 140 -23.33 1.15 -2.48
N HIS A 141 -23.56 2.40 -2.08
CA HIS A 141 -24.90 2.87 -1.71
C HIS A 141 -25.81 2.92 -2.95
N PRO A 142 -27.02 2.35 -2.94
CA PRO A 142 -27.87 2.20 -4.13
C PRO A 142 -28.05 3.50 -4.93
N GLU A 143 -28.43 4.59 -4.27
CA GLU A 143 -28.69 5.88 -4.95
C GLU A 143 -27.41 6.66 -5.24
N VAL A 144 -26.54 6.85 -4.23
CA VAL A 144 -25.30 7.63 -4.38
C VAL A 144 -24.34 7.01 -5.40
N SER A 145 -24.32 5.68 -5.56
CA SER A 145 -23.47 5.00 -6.55
C SER A 145 -23.89 5.28 -8.00
N GLN A 146 -25.10 5.79 -8.26
CA GLN A 146 -25.55 6.18 -9.59
C GLN A 146 -25.13 7.61 -9.97
N MET A 147 -24.72 8.42 -9.00
CA MET A 147 -24.27 9.79 -9.22
C MET A 147 -22.77 9.84 -9.56
N ARG A 148 -22.30 10.96 -10.13
CA ARG A 148 -20.88 11.20 -10.45
C ARG A 148 -20.40 12.56 -9.94
N GLY A 149 -19.09 12.70 -9.83
CA GLY A 149 -18.39 13.95 -9.51
C GLY A 149 -18.87 14.65 -8.25
N THR A 150 -19.05 15.97 -8.35
CA THR A 150 -19.42 16.84 -7.23
C THR A 150 -20.77 16.47 -6.62
N GLN A 151 -21.76 16.11 -7.45
CA GLN A 151 -23.08 15.71 -6.97
C GLN A 151 -22.98 14.46 -6.08
N GLN A 152 -22.27 13.42 -6.54
CA GLN A 152 -22.04 12.22 -5.73
C GLN A 152 -21.37 12.55 -4.39
N ASN A 153 -20.33 13.39 -4.42
CA ASN A 153 -19.61 13.79 -3.22
C ASN A 153 -20.52 14.55 -2.23
N HIS A 154 -21.36 15.46 -2.73
CA HIS A 154 -22.30 16.22 -1.91
C HIS A 154 -23.35 15.30 -1.27
N THR A 155 -24.06 14.50 -2.07
CA THR A 155 -25.10 13.59 -1.59
C THR A 155 -24.53 12.57 -0.60
N CYS A 156 -23.33 12.03 -0.87
CA CYS A 156 -22.65 11.13 0.07
C CYS A 156 -22.41 11.81 1.42
N ARG A 157 -21.88 13.04 1.43
CA ARG A 157 -21.63 13.79 2.67
C ARG A 157 -22.93 14.11 3.41
N GLN A 158 -24.00 14.46 2.68
CA GLN A 158 -25.32 14.71 3.25
C GLN A 158 -25.89 13.45 3.91
N ALA A 159 -25.91 12.33 3.21
CA ALA A 159 -26.40 11.05 3.74
C ALA A 159 -25.58 10.57 4.95
N VAL A 160 -24.26 10.77 4.94
CA VAL A 160 -23.41 10.43 6.09
C VAL A 160 -23.70 11.34 7.29
N ARG A 161 -23.85 12.66 7.08
CA ARG A 161 -24.19 13.61 8.16
C ARG A 161 -25.56 13.34 8.76
N ALA A 162 -26.53 12.99 7.93
CA ALA A 162 -27.87 12.59 8.34
C ALA A 162 -27.95 11.16 8.88
N GLN A 163 -26.83 10.43 8.96
CA GLN A 163 -26.74 9.02 9.39
C GLN A 163 -27.61 8.05 8.57
N GLN A 164 -27.91 8.40 7.31
CA GLN A 164 -28.74 7.62 6.39
C GLN A 164 -27.94 6.61 5.55
N CYS A 165 -26.60 6.63 5.63
CA CYS A 165 -25.77 5.69 4.89
C CYS A 165 -25.48 4.42 5.71
N THR A 166 -26.24 3.33 5.46
CA THR A 166 -26.06 2.02 6.13
C THR A 166 -24.61 1.53 6.06
N TYR A 167 -23.95 1.67 4.91
CA TYR A 167 -22.56 1.22 4.74
C TYR A 167 -21.57 2.00 5.61
N LYS A 168 -21.77 3.32 5.78
CA LYS A 168 -20.92 4.12 6.68
C LYS A 168 -21.18 3.74 8.13
N ALA A 169 -22.43 3.55 8.51
CA ALA A 169 -22.77 3.06 9.84
C ALA A 169 -22.16 1.67 10.12
N GLY A 170 -22.15 0.79 9.12
CA GLY A 170 -21.48 -0.52 9.18
C GLY A 170 -19.96 -0.39 9.37
N TYR A 171 -19.31 0.50 8.60
CA TYR A 171 -17.90 0.84 8.82
C TYR A 171 -17.65 1.36 10.25
N ASP A 172 -18.45 2.31 10.75
CA ASP A 172 -18.26 2.88 12.09
C ASP A 172 -18.41 1.85 13.21
N ARG A 173 -19.34 0.90 13.04
CA ARG A 173 -19.53 -0.22 13.96
C ARG A 173 -18.31 -1.13 13.99
N GLN A 174 -17.70 -1.39 12.83
CA GLN A 174 -16.53 -2.27 12.71
C GLN A 174 -15.22 -1.59 13.10
N ALA A 175 -15.05 -0.30 12.79
CA ALA A 175 -13.85 0.47 13.15
C ALA A 175 -13.61 0.48 14.68
N LYS A 176 -14.69 0.52 15.47
CA LYS A 176 -14.64 0.41 16.94
C LYS A 176 -14.12 -0.95 17.44
N SER A 177 -14.17 -1.99 16.62
CA SER A 177 -13.72 -3.34 16.98
C SER A 177 -12.20 -3.55 16.78
N LYS A 178 -11.47 -2.59 16.19
CA LYS A 178 -10.03 -2.64 15.89
C LYS A 178 -9.53 -3.87 15.09
N ARG A 179 -10.43 -4.73 14.61
CA ARG A 179 -10.08 -6.13 14.29
C ARG A 179 -9.91 -6.52 12.83
N HIS A 180 -10.02 -5.63 11.83
CA HIS A 180 -10.16 -6.14 10.44
C HIS A 180 -9.33 -5.53 9.31
N ALA A 181 -8.82 -4.30 9.38
CA ALA A 181 -7.99 -3.78 8.28
C ALA A 181 -6.74 -4.65 8.04
N ALA A 182 -6.20 -5.26 9.10
CA ALA A 182 -5.02 -6.13 9.02
C ALA A 182 -5.30 -7.56 8.52
N ALA A 183 -6.57 -8.01 8.47
CA ALA A 183 -6.93 -9.39 8.16
C ALA A 183 -7.56 -9.59 6.76
N LEU A 184 -7.65 -8.53 5.96
CA LEU A 184 -8.15 -8.64 4.60
C LEU A 184 -7.06 -9.20 3.68
N PRO A 185 -7.42 -10.13 2.76
CA PRO A 185 -6.49 -10.50 1.69
C PRO A 185 -6.18 -9.29 0.82
N ILE A 186 -5.18 -9.40 -0.04
CA ILE A 186 -4.91 -8.39 -1.06
C ILE A 186 -6.11 -8.36 -2.02
N LEU A 187 -6.85 -7.25 -2.01
CA LEU A 187 -8.03 -7.04 -2.86
C LEU A 187 -7.74 -5.94 -3.89
N ASP A 188 -8.21 -6.13 -5.11
CA ASP A 188 -8.37 -5.01 -6.04
C ASP A 188 -9.63 -4.19 -5.72
N ILE A 189 -9.88 -3.13 -6.49
CA ILE A 189 -11.04 -2.23 -6.26
C ILE A 189 -12.37 -2.97 -6.38
N GLU A 190 -12.54 -3.81 -7.39
CA GLU A 190 -13.81 -4.48 -7.66
C GLU A 190 -14.10 -5.55 -6.60
N GLU A 191 -13.06 -6.30 -6.22
CA GLU A 191 -13.16 -7.28 -5.15
C GLU A 191 -13.42 -6.60 -3.80
N LEU A 192 -12.77 -5.46 -3.51
CA LEU A 192 -13.02 -4.68 -2.30
C LEU A 192 -14.48 -4.20 -2.23
N VAL A 193 -14.98 -3.61 -3.32
CA VAL A 193 -16.38 -3.17 -3.45
C VAL A 193 -17.34 -4.32 -3.23
N THR A 194 -17.13 -5.45 -3.90
CA THR A 194 -18.02 -6.62 -3.82
C THR A 194 -18.02 -7.23 -2.42
N THR A 195 -16.83 -7.46 -1.85
CA THR A 195 -16.67 -8.07 -0.52
C THR A 195 -17.28 -7.18 0.57
N MET A 196 -17.06 -5.87 0.50
CA MET A 196 -17.56 -4.94 1.52
C MET A 196 -19.04 -4.63 1.35
N LYS A 197 -19.58 -4.66 0.12
CA LYS A 197 -21.03 -4.59 -0.10
C LYS A 197 -21.75 -5.74 0.60
N GLY A 198 -21.24 -6.96 0.47
CA GLY A 198 -21.80 -8.14 1.15
C GLY A 198 -21.66 -8.11 2.67
N ARG A 199 -20.69 -7.35 3.21
CA ARG A 199 -20.51 -7.13 4.65
C ARG A 199 -21.22 -5.88 5.18
N GLU A 200 -21.94 -5.15 4.33
CA GLU A 200 -22.56 -3.85 4.63
C GLU A 200 -21.58 -2.81 5.20
N VAL A 201 -20.33 -2.81 4.71
CA VAL A 201 -19.27 -1.86 5.12
C VAL A 201 -18.97 -0.92 3.97
N CYS A 202 -18.73 0.36 4.26
CA CYS A 202 -18.36 1.34 3.25
C CYS A 202 -16.93 1.13 2.74
N PRO A 203 -16.72 0.72 1.47
CA PRO A 203 -15.38 0.50 0.92
C PRO A 203 -14.57 1.80 0.85
N PHE A 204 -15.22 2.93 0.59
CA PHE A 204 -14.58 4.24 0.50
C PHE A 204 -13.94 4.68 1.82
N TYR A 205 -14.63 4.51 2.96
CA TYR A 205 -14.04 4.88 4.25
C TYR A 205 -13.02 3.83 4.72
N LEU A 206 -13.28 2.55 4.47
CA LEU A 206 -12.36 1.47 4.81
C LEU A 206 -11.00 1.60 4.11
N SER A 207 -10.99 1.81 2.79
CA SER A 207 -9.74 1.99 2.03
C SER A 207 -8.88 3.15 2.53
N ARG A 208 -9.53 4.23 2.98
CA ARG A 208 -8.83 5.38 3.59
C ARG A 208 -8.25 5.06 4.96
N ASP A 209 -8.96 4.27 5.77
CA ASP A 209 -8.48 3.81 7.07
C ASP A 209 -7.26 2.87 6.92
N MET A 210 -7.33 1.97 5.93
CA MET A 210 -6.24 1.04 5.59
C MET A 210 -4.94 1.76 5.21
N LEU A 211 -5.00 3.02 4.75
CA LEU A 211 -3.83 3.82 4.38
C LEU A 211 -2.82 3.95 5.53
N VAL A 212 -3.30 4.07 6.77
CA VAL A 212 -2.46 4.31 7.94
C VAL A 212 -1.48 3.14 8.13
N ALA A 213 -2.01 1.92 8.18
CA ALA A 213 -1.23 0.70 8.42
C ALA A 213 -0.64 0.06 7.15
N ALA A 214 -0.91 0.61 5.96
CA ALA A 214 -0.45 0.04 4.70
C ALA A 214 1.07 0.12 4.52
N ASP A 215 1.66 -0.98 4.07
CA ASP A 215 3.02 -1.08 3.57
C ASP A 215 3.12 -0.62 2.12
N LEU A 216 2.09 -0.92 1.32
CA LEU A 216 1.97 -0.64 -0.11
C LEU A 216 0.63 0.03 -0.40
N VAL A 217 0.66 1.19 -1.03
CA VAL A 217 -0.53 1.98 -1.38
C VAL A 217 -0.64 2.08 -2.90
N PHE A 218 -1.75 1.62 -3.46
CA PHE A 218 -2.10 1.83 -4.86
C PHE A 218 -3.00 3.06 -4.99
N MET A 219 -2.62 4.02 -5.84
CA MET A 219 -3.44 5.21 -6.08
C MET A 219 -3.27 5.76 -7.51
N PRO A 220 -4.26 6.51 -8.03
CA PRO A 220 -4.08 7.27 -9.28
C PRO A 220 -3.02 8.38 -9.15
N TYR A 221 -2.38 8.77 -10.26
CA TYR A 221 -1.37 9.85 -10.27
C TYR A 221 -1.85 11.16 -9.65
N ASN A 222 -3.09 11.58 -9.95
CA ASN A 222 -3.61 12.85 -9.46
C ASN A 222 -3.73 12.88 -7.92
N TYR A 223 -3.87 11.72 -7.27
CA TYR A 223 -3.91 11.65 -5.80
C TYR A 223 -2.54 11.90 -5.19
N LEU A 224 -1.47 11.65 -5.95
CA LEU A 224 -0.09 11.86 -5.54
C LEU A 224 0.42 13.26 -5.93
N ILE A 225 0.11 13.72 -7.14
CA ILE A 225 0.66 14.96 -7.71
C ILE A 225 -0.07 16.19 -7.16
N GLU A 226 -1.41 16.17 -7.09
CA GLU A 226 -2.19 17.33 -6.66
C GLU A 226 -2.10 17.51 -5.13
N PRO A 227 -1.47 18.59 -4.63
CA PRO A 227 -1.25 18.75 -3.19
C PRO A 227 -2.54 18.79 -2.38
N PHE A 228 -3.60 19.38 -2.93
CA PHE A 228 -4.91 19.45 -2.27
C PHE A 228 -5.50 18.06 -2.02
N VAL A 229 -5.49 17.19 -3.04
CA VAL A 229 -6.01 15.82 -2.92
C VAL A 229 -5.15 15.01 -1.97
N ARG A 230 -3.83 15.07 -2.13
CA ARG A 230 -2.85 14.39 -1.28
C ARG A 230 -3.03 14.74 0.20
N ASN A 231 -3.11 16.03 0.51
CA ASN A 231 -3.31 16.53 1.87
C ASN A 231 -4.67 16.09 2.43
N SER A 232 -5.73 16.09 1.61
CA SER A 232 -7.06 15.64 2.05
C SER A 232 -7.11 14.15 2.40
N LEU A 233 -6.21 13.35 1.83
CA LEU A 233 -6.07 11.92 2.09
C LEU A 233 -5.15 11.64 3.28
N GLY A 234 -4.33 12.60 3.71
CA GLY A 234 -3.32 12.41 4.75
C GLY A 234 -2.10 11.62 4.26
N VAL A 235 -1.82 11.64 2.95
CA VAL A 235 -0.66 10.97 2.37
C VAL A 235 0.59 11.84 2.58
N THR A 236 1.53 11.39 3.40
CA THR A 236 2.87 11.99 3.52
C THR A 236 3.83 11.36 2.50
N LEU A 237 4.76 12.18 1.98
CA LEU A 237 5.86 11.74 1.12
C LEU A 237 7.17 11.57 1.89
N GLU A 238 7.19 11.94 3.17
CA GLU A 238 8.33 11.71 4.03
C GLU A 238 8.50 10.20 4.28
N ASN A 239 9.74 9.73 4.20
CA ASN A 239 10.07 8.30 4.30
C ASN A 239 9.17 7.44 3.38
N ALA A 240 9.03 7.83 2.11
CA ALA A 240 8.23 7.10 1.14
C ALA A 240 9.05 6.69 -0.09
N VAL A 241 8.70 5.54 -0.67
CA VAL A 241 9.16 5.12 -2.00
C VAL A 241 8.04 5.40 -2.99
N LEU A 242 8.29 6.27 -3.98
CA LEU A 242 7.31 6.62 -5.00
C LEU A 242 7.62 5.84 -6.29
N ILE A 243 6.66 5.05 -6.76
CA ILE A 243 6.75 4.31 -8.01
C ILE A 243 5.71 4.90 -8.96
N PHE A 244 6.18 5.47 -10.08
CA PHE A 244 5.33 5.89 -11.19
C PHE A 244 5.46 4.88 -12.32
N ASP A 245 4.45 4.04 -12.51
CA ASP A 245 4.45 3.06 -13.61
C ASP A 245 3.75 3.66 -14.84
N GLU A 246 4.34 3.52 -16.03
CA GLU A 246 3.91 4.18 -17.28
C GLU A 246 3.97 5.73 -17.21
N ALA A 247 5.05 6.25 -16.61
CA ALA A 247 5.22 7.66 -16.26
C ALA A 247 5.33 8.65 -17.44
N HIS A 248 5.30 8.18 -18.70
CA HIS A 248 5.30 9.05 -19.88
C HIS A 248 4.13 10.05 -19.90
N ASN A 249 3.05 9.77 -19.17
CA ASN A 249 1.90 10.67 -19.03
C ASN A 249 2.00 11.66 -17.86
N VAL A 250 2.98 11.51 -16.96
CA VAL A 250 3.07 12.34 -15.73
C VAL A 250 3.30 13.81 -16.08
N VAL A 251 4.06 14.10 -17.14
CA VAL A 251 4.33 15.47 -17.61
C VAL A 251 3.04 16.23 -17.95
N ARG A 252 1.96 15.54 -18.35
CA ARG A 252 0.67 16.18 -18.67
C ARG A 252 -0.17 16.55 -17.44
N LEU A 253 0.26 16.13 -16.25
CA LEU A 253 -0.42 16.37 -14.98
C LEU A 253 0.29 17.42 -14.10
N LEU A 254 1.44 17.93 -14.55
CA LEU A 254 2.19 19.03 -13.95
C LEU A 254 1.82 20.34 -14.63
#